data_AF-A0A833QRG3-F1
#
_entry.id   AF-A0A833QRG3-F1
#
_cell.length_a   1.000
_cell.length_b   1.000
_cell.length_c   1.000
_cell.angle_alpha   90.00
_cell.angle_beta   90.00
_cell.angle_gamma   90.00
#
_symmetry.space_group_name_H-M   'P 1'
#
loop_
_entity.id
_entity.type
_entity.pdbx_description
1 polymer ?
#
loop_
_entity_poly.entity_id
_entity_poly.type
_entity_poly.pdbx_seq_one_letter_code
_entity_poly.pdbx_strand_id
1 'polypeptide(L)'
;MPRGFLAVAKLNLTKPKMKMKKKKKPKIPESSQDQDQDSNFAFNLKQTNSFSLMHCPIQPLGNLLLGPTTKTNLRDAGLGALYCLPDDLLLDILSLLDATDLAVFSTASKSTYVFSSHDPLWRSLVLSKFEGQFSFVHSWKYTYINSLTGKLPSIPKSLKITCFYSDYLFQSYLCANMEFKPEWLKRDNIQRRRGISVEEFISCFEEPNKPVLLEGCIDTWPALKKWTHGYQTR
;
A
#
# COMPACT_ATOMS: atom_id res chain seq x y z
N MET A 1 -48.71 69.94 -11.83
CA MET A 1 -47.86 70.56 -12.86
C MET A 1 -46.62 69.68 -13.03
N PRO A 2 -46.23 69.24 -14.24
CA PRO A 2 -46.98 68.19 -14.94
C PRO A 2 -46.11 67.07 -15.59
N ARG A 3 -46.81 65.99 -16.00
CA ARG A 3 -46.56 65.03 -17.12
C ARG A 3 -45.45 63.97 -16.95
N GLY A 4 -45.66 62.68 -17.26
CA GLY A 4 -46.82 61.98 -17.81
C GLY A 4 -46.50 60.51 -18.21
N PHE A 5 -47.53 59.66 -18.12
CA PHE A 5 -47.90 58.42 -18.84
C PHE A 5 -46.95 57.88 -19.95
N LEU A 6 -46.81 56.57 -20.20
CA LEU A 6 -47.86 55.59 -20.54
C LEU A 6 -47.36 54.13 -20.40
N ALA A 7 -48.28 53.21 -20.06
CA ALA A 7 -48.14 51.77 -20.15
C ALA A 7 -48.68 51.23 -21.49
N VAL A 8 -48.16 50.11 -22.01
CA VAL A 8 -48.90 49.20 -22.92
C VAL A 8 -48.48 47.73 -22.70
N ALA A 9 -49.47 46.85 -22.87
CA ALA A 9 -49.63 45.50 -22.37
C ALA A 9 -49.02 44.34 -23.19
N LYS A 10 -49.07 43.17 -22.54
CA LYS A 10 -48.68 41.80 -22.93
C LYS A 10 -49.13 41.32 -24.32
N LEU A 11 -48.30 40.50 -24.97
CA LEU A 11 -48.72 39.37 -25.80
C LEU A 11 -47.73 38.19 -25.65
N ASN A 12 -48.23 37.04 -25.18
CA ASN A 12 -47.55 35.74 -25.16
C ASN A 12 -47.80 35.02 -26.50
N LEU A 13 -46.75 34.54 -27.18
CA LEU A 13 -46.87 33.54 -28.24
C LEU A 13 -45.67 32.57 -28.20
N THR A 14 -45.93 31.36 -27.74
CA THR A 14 -45.08 30.16 -27.82
C THR A 14 -44.98 29.63 -29.24
N LYS A 15 -43.78 29.24 -29.71
CA LYS A 15 -43.59 28.37 -30.89
C LYS A 15 -42.43 27.37 -30.71
N PRO A 16 -42.45 26.20 -31.40
CA PRO A 16 -41.96 24.92 -30.87
C PRO A 16 -40.62 24.42 -31.46
N LYS A 17 -40.05 23.37 -30.82
CA LYS A 17 -38.82 22.64 -31.18
C LYS A 17 -38.93 21.87 -32.52
N MET A 18 -37.87 21.90 -33.34
CA MET A 18 -37.56 20.86 -34.33
C MET A 18 -36.07 20.50 -34.32
N LYS A 19 -35.78 19.19 -34.27
CA LYS A 19 -34.45 18.57 -34.28
C LYS A 19 -33.94 18.44 -35.72
N MET A 20 -32.66 18.74 -35.96
CA MET A 20 -31.95 18.40 -37.20
C MET A 20 -30.73 17.51 -36.90
N LYS A 21 -30.70 16.35 -37.54
CA LYS A 21 -29.62 15.34 -37.51
C LYS A 21 -28.37 15.87 -38.24
N LYS A 22 -27.18 15.76 -37.64
CA LYS A 22 -25.90 16.01 -38.34
C LYS A 22 -25.33 14.71 -38.93
N LYS A 23 -25.12 14.70 -40.25
CA LYS A 23 -24.40 13.68 -41.03
C LYS A 23 -22.89 13.82 -40.83
N LYS A 24 -22.18 12.68 -40.71
CA LYS A 24 -20.71 12.55 -40.69
C LYS A 24 -20.09 12.82 -42.07
N LYS A 25 -18.89 13.41 -42.10
CA LYS A 25 -17.84 13.15 -43.12
C LYS A 25 -16.44 13.13 -42.44
N PRO A 26 -15.47 12.33 -42.94
CA PRO A 26 -14.22 11.98 -42.26
C PRO A 26 -12.98 12.74 -42.81
N LYS A 27 -11.88 12.81 -42.04
CA LYS A 27 -10.46 12.88 -42.50
C LYS A 27 -9.48 12.82 -41.29
N ILE A 28 -8.70 11.74 -41.15
CA ILE A 28 -7.23 11.54 -41.32
C ILE A 28 -6.40 11.98 -40.08
N PRO A 29 -5.46 11.16 -39.56
CA PRO A 29 -4.86 11.34 -38.23
C PRO A 29 -3.55 12.15 -38.28
N GLU A 30 -3.40 13.12 -37.38
CA GLU A 30 -2.15 13.81 -37.10
C GLU A 30 -1.75 13.64 -35.63
N SER A 31 -0.51 13.15 -35.46
CA SER A 31 0.40 13.25 -34.31
C SER A 31 -0.16 13.07 -32.90
N SER A 32 0.23 11.95 -32.28
CA SER A 32 0.27 11.77 -30.83
C SER A 32 1.13 12.88 -30.20
N GLN A 33 0.49 13.88 -29.62
CA GLN A 33 1.11 14.72 -28.61
C GLN A 33 0.93 13.99 -27.29
N ASP A 34 2.02 13.44 -26.76
CA ASP A 34 2.11 13.03 -25.37
C ASP A 34 1.84 14.26 -24.50
N GLN A 35 0.61 14.35 -23.98
CA GLN A 35 0.28 15.29 -22.93
C GLN A 35 0.57 14.60 -21.61
N ASP A 36 1.67 15.01 -20.99
CA ASP A 36 2.06 14.69 -19.63
C ASP A 36 0.87 14.86 -18.66
N GLN A 37 0.28 13.73 -18.24
CA GLN A 37 -0.68 13.66 -17.16
C GLN A 37 0.04 13.48 -15.82
N ASP A 38 0.87 14.46 -15.45
CA ASP A 38 1.62 14.46 -14.18
C ASP A 38 0.89 15.20 -13.04
N SER A 39 -0.43 15.38 -13.15
CA SER A 39 -1.23 16.12 -12.16
C SER A 39 -1.87 15.26 -11.06
N ASN A 40 -1.50 13.99 -10.94
CA ASN A 40 -1.99 13.08 -9.87
C ASN A 40 -0.86 12.24 -9.26
N PHE A 41 0.18 12.89 -8.74
CA PHE A 41 1.18 12.27 -7.87
C PHE A 41 0.75 12.19 -6.39
N ALA A 42 -0.54 12.33 -6.10
CA ALA A 42 -1.06 12.03 -4.77
C ALA A 42 -1.14 10.50 -4.61
N PHE A 43 -0.50 9.94 -3.58
CA PHE A 43 -0.67 8.54 -3.22
C PHE A 43 -2.13 8.30 -2.86
N ASN A 44 -2.87 7.61 -3.74
CA ASN A 44 -4.18 7.11 -3.40
C ASN A 44 -3.99 5.99 -2.37
N LEU A 45 -4.18 6.34 -1.10
CA LEU A 45 -4.30 5.35 -0.04
C LEU A 45 -5.66 4.68 -0.22
N LYS A 46 -5.69 3.35 -0.09
CA LYS A 46 -6.93 2.58 -0.03
C LYS A 46 -7.83 3.27 1.00
N GLN A 47 -8.94 3.84 0.52
CA GLN A 47 -9.94 4.46 1.38
C GLN A 47 -10.32 3.39 2.41
N THR A 48 -9.98 3.62 3.68
CA THR A 48 -9.93 2.60 4.72
C THR A 48 -11.32 2.07 5.04
N ASN A 49 -11.84 1.18 4.19
CA ASN A 49 -13.03 0.40 4.45
C ASN A 49 -12.72 -1.08 4.59
N SER A 50 -11.47 -1.52 4.45
CA SER A 50 -11.14 -2.94 4.65
C SER A 50 -9.66 -3.15 4.98
N PHE A 51 -9.42 -3.93 6.03
CA PHE A 51 -8.21 -4.74 6.31
C PHE A 51 -7.12 -4.25 7.26
N SER A 52 -7.07 -2.98 7.71
CA SER A 52 -6.32 -2.65 8.93
C SER A 52 -7.25 -2.63 10.13
N LEU A 53 -7.12 -3.61 11.01
CA LEU A 53 -7.88 -3.70 12.27
C LEU A 53 -7.53 -2.57 13.26
N MET A 54 -6.54 -1.75 12.92
CA MET A 54 -6.26 -0.46 13.54
C MET A 54 -6.68 0.67 12.60
N HIS A 55 -7.65 1.48 13.04
CA HIS A 55 -7.82 2.83 12.51
C HIS A 55 -6.75 3.75 13.11
N CYS A 56 -5.49 3.44 12.81
CA CYS A 56 -4.31 4.21 13.18
C CYS A 56 -3.66 4.66 11.87
N PRO A 57 -4.05 5.83 11.31
CA PRO A 57 -3.27 6.44 10.26
C PRO A 57 -1.96 6.91 10.92
N ILE A 58 -0.91 6.09 10.79
CA ILE A 58 0.45 6.53 11.07
C ILE A 58 0.74 7.64 10.07
N GLN A 59 1.30 8.75 10.55
CA GLN A 59 1.59 9.91 9.72
C GLN A 59 3.10 10.18 9.70
N PRO A 60 3.64 10.80 8.63
CA PRO A 60 5.03 11.21 8.60
C PRO A 60 5.29 12.28 9.67
N LEU A 61 6.51 12.32 10.20
CA LEU A 61 6.92 13.21 11.29
C LEU A 61 6.74 14.69 10.91
N GLY A 62 6.95 15.04 9.64
CA GLY A 62 6.75 16.40 9.13
C GLY A 62 5.33 16.95 9.36
N ASN A 63 4.31 16.10 9.47
CA ASN A 63 2.95 16.54 9.76
C ASN A 63 2.81 17.16 11.16
N LEU A 64 3.73 16.85 12.09
CA LEU A 64 3.76 17.45 13.42
C LEU A 64 4.00 18.96 13.34
N LEU A 65 4.76 19.43 12.34
CA LEU A 65 5.07 20.86 12.14
C LEU A 65 3.85 21.68 11.71
N LEU A 66 2.90 21.05 11.02
CA LEU A 66 1.68 21.67 10.50
C LEU A 66 0.46 21.46 11.42
N GLY A 67 0.62 20.64 12.45
CA GLY A 67 -0.43 20.32 13.40
C GLY A 67 -0.71 21.47 14.37
N PRO A 68 -1.88 21.44 15.05
CA PRO A 68 -2.11 22.35 16.16
C PRO A 68 -1.02 22.14 17.21
N THR A 69 -0.35 23.22 17.63
CA THR A 69 0.79 23.27 18.56
C THR A 69 0.54 22.62 19.92
N THR A 70 -0.71 22.29 20.23
CA THR A 70 -1.16 21.65 21.48
C THR A 70 -1.12 20.13 21.47
N LYS A 71 -0.86 19.47 20.33
CA LYS A 71 -0.84 18.00 20.25
C LYS A 71 0.58 17.45 20.32
N THR A 72 0.91 16.80 21.42
CA THR A 72 2.12 16.01 21.56
C THR A 72 2.03 14.75 20.70
N ASN A 73 3.16 14.31 20.14
CA ASN A 73 3.21 13.05 19.40
C ASN A 73 2.88 11.90 20.36
N LEU A 74 1.88 11.09 20.01
CA LEU A 74 1.47 9.95 20.84
C LEU A 74 2.62 8.96 21.02
N ARG A 75 3.48 8.81 20.00
CA ARG A 75 4.70 8.00 20.06
C ARG A 75 5.51 8.35 21.31
N ASP A 76 5.73 9.63 21.53
CA ASP A 76 6.57 10.19 22.58
C ASP A 76 5.97 9.97 23.97
N ALA A 77 4.70 10.36 24.13
CA ALA A 77 3.99 10.20 25.38
C ALA A 77 3.78 8.72 25.76
N GLY A 78 3.58 7.85 24.76
CA GLY A 78 3.25 6.45 24.99
C GLY A 78 4.46 5.51 25.16
N LEU A 79 5.67 5.90 24.72
CA LEU A 79 6.88 5.10 24.92
C LEU A 79 7.52 5.34 26.29
N GLY A 80 7.20 6.44 26.96
CA GLY A 80 7.77 6.77 28.27
C GLY A 80 9.30 6.87 28.20
N ALA A 81 10.00 6.09 29.04
CA ALA A 81 11.46 6.08 29.07
C ALA A 81 12.10 5.62 27.75
N LEU A 82 11.40 4.83 26.93
CA LEU A 82 11.90 4.35 25.63
C LEU A 82 11.83 5.43 24.53
N TYR A 83 11.25 6.59 24.82
CA TYR A 83 11.13 7.68 23.86
C TYR A 83 12.49 8.13 23.29
N CYS A 84 13.58 8.03 24.05
CA CYS A 84 14.90 8.44 23.60
C CYS A 84 15.48 7.59 22.45
N LEU A 85 14.96 6.37 22.24
CA LEU A 85 15.41 5.49 21.17
C LEU A 85 14.80 5.94 19.84
N PRO A 86 15.53 5.91 18.72
CA PRO A 86 14.93 6.08 17.40
C PRO A 86 14.12 4.81 17.03
N ASP A 87 13.20 4.96 16.08
CA ASP A 87 12.18 3.94 15.78
C ASP A 87 12.77 2.64 15.21
N ASP A 88 13.84 2.76 14.41
CA ASP A 88 14.61 1.65 13.86
C ASP A 88 15.27 0.83 14.97
N LEU A 89 16.03 1.47 15.86
CA LEU A 89 16.69 0.79 16.98
C LEU A 89 15.68 0.16 17.94
N LEU A 90 14.55 0.83 18.17
CA LEU A 90 13.48 0.25 18.99
C LEU A 90 12.94 -1.02 18.35
N LEU A 91 12.68 -1.04 17.04
CA LEU A 91 12.20 -2.24 16.34
C LEU A 91 13.26 -3.35 16.28
N ASP A 92 14.54 -3.00 16.16
CA ASP A 92 15.63 -3.98 16.23
C ASP A 92 15.68 -4.66 17.61
N ILE A 93 15.53 -3.89 18.69
CA ILE A 93 15.42 -4.46 20.05
C ILE A 93 14.18 -5.36 20.18
N LEU A 94 13.03 -4.90 19.69
CA LEU A 94 11.79 -5.68 19.72
C LEU A 94 11.87 -6.95 18.88
N SER A 95 12.72 -6.98 17.84
CA SER A 95 12.94 -8.18 17.02
C SER A 95 13.61 -9.32 17.77
N LEU A 96 14.25 -9.04 18.91
CA LEU A 96 14.86 -10.03 19.80
C LEU A 96 13.85 -10.71 20.73
N LEU A 97 12.65 -10.14 20.85
CA LEU A 97 11.61 -10.64 21.75
C LEU A 97 10.82 -11.77 21.09
N ASP A 98 10.34 -12.70 21.91
CA ASP A 98 9.41 -13.72 21.46
C ASP A 98 7.98 -13.17 21.33
N ALA A 99 7.08 -13.99 20.79
CA ALA A 99 5.69 -13.58 20.60
C ALA A 99 4.95 -13.26 21.91
N THR A 100 5.34 -13.88 23.02
CA THR A 100 4.69 -13.70 24.32
C THR A 100 5.09 -12.36 24.91
N ASP A 101 6.38 -12.06 24.90
CA ASP A 101 6.96 -10.82 25.39
C ASP A 101 6.49 -9.64 24.54
N LEU A 102 6.42 -9.78 23.21
CA LEU A 102 5.82 -8.77 22.34
C LEU A 102 4.34 -8.54 22.67
N ALA A 103 3.58 -9.60 22.96
CA ALA A 103 2.18 -9.46 23.34
C ALA A 103 2.03 -8.72 24.68
N VAL A 104 2.84 -9.04 25.68
CA VAL A 104 2.86 -8.35 26.97
C VAL A 104 3.26 -6.88 26.78
N PHE A 105 4.34 -6.62 26.04
CA PHE A 105 4.80 -5.26 25.74
C PHE A 105 3.71 -4.43 25.04
N SER A 106 2.94 -5.04 24.14
CA SER A 106 1.84 -4.37 23.43
C SER A 106 0.70 -3.89 24.34
N THR A 107 0.62 -4.36 25.58
CA THR A 107 -0.43 -3.95 26.54
C THR A 107 -0.09 -2.70 27.35
N ALA A 108 1.17 -2.25 27.33
CA ALA A 108 1.64 -1.17 28.18
C ALA A 108 1.08 0.21 27.79
N SER A 109 0.93 0.47 26.49
CA SER A 109 0.43 1.75 25.97
C SER A 109 -0.05 1.63 24.52
N LYS A 110 -0.70 2.68 24.00
CA LYS A 110 -1.06 2.74 22.57
C LYS A 110 0.15 2.72 21.65
N SER A 111 1.26 3.37 22.05
CA SER A 111 2.46 3.44 21.22
C SER A 111 3.20 2.12 21.20
N THR A 112 3.36 1.48 22.35
CA THR A 112 3.92 0.12 22.42
C THR A 112 3.06 -0.88 21.65
N TYR A 113 1.73 -0.74 21.68
CA TYR A 113 0.84 -1.53 20.83
C TYR A 113 1.10 -1.34 19.32
N VAL A 114 1.34 -0.10 18.86
CA VAL A 114 1.68 0.19 17.45
C VAL A 114 3.00 -0.48 17.07
N PHE A 115 4.07 -0.28 17.85
CA PHE A 115 5.38 -0.89 17.58
C PHE A 115 5.31 -2.41 17.60
N SER A 116 4.69 -2.98 18.63
CA SER A 116 4.54 -4.44 18.77
C SER A 116 3.65 -5.05 17.70
N SER A 117 2.84 -4.26 16.99
CA SER A 117 1.97 -4.75 15.92
C SER A 117 2.60 -4.58 14.53
N HIS A 118 3.86 -4.14 14.44
CA HIS A 118 4.57 -3.99 13.18
C HIS A 118 4.74 -5.34 12.49
N ASP A 119 4.27 -5.44 11.24
CA ASP A 119 4.15 -6.69 10.48
C ASP A 119 5.46 -7.49 10.34
N PRO A 120 6.62 -6.87 10.02
CA PRO A 120 7.92 -7.54 9.96
C PRO A 120 8.31 -8.35 11.21
N LEU A 121 8.00 -7.86 12.42
CA LEU A 121 8.30 -8.59 13.67
C LEU A 121 7.61 -9.95 13.70
N TRP A 122 6.30 -9.95 13.40
CA TRP A 122 5.50 -11.17 13.38
C TRP A 122 5.82 -12.08 12.20
N ARG A 123 6.20 -11.52 11.05
CA ARG A 123 6.64 -12.31 9.90
C ARG A 123 7.83 -13.17 10.25
N SER A 124 8.85 -12.59 10.88
CA SER A 124 10.04 -13.31 11.32
C SER A 124 9.69 -14.45 12.28
N LEU A 125 8.81 -14.19 13.25
CA LEU A 125 8.33 -15.19 14.21
C LEU A 125 7.53 -16.33 13.56
N VAL A 126 6.69 -16.03 12.57
CA VAL A 126 5.93 -17.05 11.84
C VAL A 126 6.87 -17.92 11.02
N LEU A 127 7.78 -17.31 10.27
CA LEU A 127 8.71 -18.02 9.40
C LEU A 127 9.67 -18.91 10.20
N SER A 128 10.20 -18.41 11.32
CA SER A 128 11.11 -19.18 12.16
C SER A 128 10.42 -20.32 12.90
N LYS A 129 9.17 -20.11 13.36
CA LYS A 129 8.46 -21.12 14.17
C LYS A 129 7.76 -22.20 13.35
N PHE A 130 7.20 -21.85 12.20
CA PHE A 130 6.35 -22.76 11.44
C PHE A 130 7.00 -23.26 10.14
N GLU A 131 8.15 -22.70 9.71
CA GLU A 131 8.95 -23.18 8.57
C GLU A 131 8.16 -23.39 7.25
N GLY A 132 7.01 -22.70 7.08
CA GLY A 132 6.11 -22.84 5.92
C GLY A 132 4.80 -23.58 6.19
N GLN A 133 4.64 -24.21 7.36
CA GLN A 133 3.39 -24.86 7.80
C GLN A 133 2.41 -23.84 8.38
N PHE A 134 2.05 -22.83 7.60
CA PHE A 134 1.06 -21.82 7.96
C PHE A 134 0.26 -21.37 6.74
N SER A 135 -0.93 -20.86 6.97
CA SER A 135 -1.72 -20.15 5.95
C SER A 135 -1.80 -18.69 6.36
N PHE A 136 -1.47 -17.78 5.44
CA PHE A 136 -1.55 -16.35 5.72
C PHE A 136 -3.00 -15.94 5.95
N VAL A 137 -3.25 -15.26 7.07
CA VAL A 137 -4.58 -14.83 7.50
C VAL A 137 -4.51 -13.37 7.91
N HIS A 138 -5.05 -12.46 7.08
CA HIS A 138 -5.18 -11.01 7.30
C HIS A 138 -3.87 -10.24 7.53
N SER A 139 -3.08 -10.57 8.57
CA SER A 139 -1.77 -10.01 8.88
C SER A 139 -0.84 -11.08 9.46
N TRP A 140 0.46 -10.78 9.59
CA TRP A 140 1.42 -11.72 10.15
C TRP A 140 1.14 -12.07 11.62
N LYS A 141 0.67 -11.11 12.42
CA LYS A 141 0.25 -11.35 13.81
C LYS A 141 -0.93 -12.33 13.89
N TYR A 142 -1.92 -12.15 13.02
CA TYR A 142 -3.08 -13.04 12.93
C TYR A 142 -2.71 -14.42 12.44
N THR A 143 -1.83 -14.47 11.46
CA THR A 143 -1.24 -15.71 10.95
C THR A 143 -0.55 -16.48 12.08
N TYR A 144 0.26 -15.81 12.91
CA TYR A 144 0.91 -16.42 14.06
C TYR A 144 -0.10 -17.03 15.05
N ILE A 145 -1.12 -16.26 15.44
CA ILE A 145 -2.14 -16.72 16.40
C ILE A 145 -2.96 -17.88 15.81
N ASN A 146 -3.34 -17.80 14.54
CA ASN A 146 -4.10 -18.85 13.85
C ASN A 146 -3.28 -20.14 13.77
N SER A 147 -2.00 -20.06 13.37
CA SER A 147 -1.11 -21.23 13.31
C SER A 147 -0.83 -21.83 14.68
N LEU A 148 -0.78 -21.01 15.74
CA LEU A 148 -0.55 -21.50 17.10
C LEU A 148 -1.80 -22.16 17.72
N THR A 149 -2.97 -21.58 17.51
CA THR A 149 -4.21 -21.96 18.23
C THR A 149 -5.19 -22.79 17.38
N GLY A 150 -4.98 -22.84 16.06
CA GLY A 150 -5.90 -23.44 15.11
C GLY A 150 -7.23 -22.70 14.96
N LYS A 151 -7.35 -21.50 15.54
CA LYS A 151 -8.59 -20.70 15.54
C LYS A 151 -8.35 -19.35 14.89
N LEU A 152 -9.34 -18.91 14.10
CA LEU A 152 -9.35 -17.55 13.58
C LEU A 152 -9.51 -16.57 14.75
N PRO A 153 -8.55 -15.65 14.99
CA PRO A 153 -8.65 -14.72 16.10
C PRO A 153 -9.84 -13.80 15.89
N SER A 154 -10.59 -13.52 16.97
CA SER A 154 -11.61 -12.48 16.93
C SER A 154 -10.94 -11.15 16.61
N ILE A 155 -11.53 -10.40 15.69
CA ILE A 155 -11.08 -9.06 15.37
C ILE A 155 -11.35 -8.17 16.60
N PRO A 156 -10.32 -7.61 17.26
CA PRO A 156 -10.52 -6.73 18.40
C PRO A 156 -11.28 -5.49 17.93
N LYS A 157 -12.09 -4.94 18.84
CA LYS A 157 -12.78 -3.68 18.61
C LYS A 157 -11.75 -2.61 18.21
N SER A 158 -12.06 -1.84 17.17
CA SER A 158 -11.15 -0.84 16.58
C SER A 158 -10.59 0.10 17.65
N LEU A 159 -9.30 -0.04 17.94
CA LEU A 159 -8.57 0.87 18.82
C LEU A 159 -8.33 2.18 18.07
N LYS A 160 -8.92 3.27 18.56
CA LYS A 160 -8.71 4.60 17.99
C LYS A 160 -7.36 5.15 18.45
N ILE A 161 -6.42 5.22 17.51
CA ILE A 161 -5.13 5.86 17.68
C ILE A 161 -5.07 7.06 16.75
N THR A 162 -4.78 8.21 17.32
CA THR A 162 -4.67 9.48 16.62
C THR A 162 -3.37 10.16 17.04
N CYS A 163 -2.85 11.04 16.18
CA CYS A 163 -1.66 11.84 16.46
C CYS A 163 -0.40 10.99 16.69
N PHE A 164 -0.26 9.88 15.95
CA PHE A 164 0.94 9.04 15.99
C PHE A 164 1.79 9.33 14.75
N TYR A 165 2.98 9.89 14.97
CA TYR A 165 3.88 10.34 13.92
C TYR A 165 5.20 9.58 13.99
N SER A 166 5.63 9.01 12.86
CA SER A 166 6.87 8.25 12.71
C SER A 166 7.14 8.04 11.22
N ASP A 167 8.26 8.56 10.69
CA ASP A 167 8.61 8.35 9.28
C ASP A 167 8.95 6.88 9.00
N TYR A 168 9.61 6.22 9.95
CA TYR A 168 10.02 4.82 9.82
C TYR A 168 8.81 3.88 9.71
N LEU A 169 7.87 4.00 10.64
CA LEU A 169 6.64 3.19 10.60
C LEU A 169 5.71 3.64 9.47
N PHE A 170 5.72 4.93 9.11
CA PHE A 170 4.91 5.45 8.02
C PHE A 170 5.27 4.81 6.68
N GLN A 171 6.54 4.54 6.40
CA GLN A 171 6.93 3.86 5.16
C GLN A 171 6.25 2.48 5.03
N SER A 172 6.31 1.67 6.09
CA SER A 172 5.65 0.36 6.12
C SER A 172 4.13 0.49 5.96
N TYR A 173 3.53 1.47 6.66
CA TYR A 173 2.11 1.77 6.57
C TYR A 173 1.69 2.20 5.16
N LEU A 174 2.44 3.11 4.53
CA LEU A 174 2.21 3.61 3.19
C LEU A 174 2.25 2.46 2.18
N CYS A 175 3.29 1.64 2.20
CA CYS A 175 3.41 0.49 1.29
C CYS A 175 2.26 -0.51 1.43
N ALA A 176 1.77 -0.77 2.64
CA ALA A 176 0.65 -1.68 2.87
C ALA A 176 -0.70 -1.12 2.38
N ASN A 177 -0.88 0.21 2.49
CA ASN A 177 -2.14 0.88 2.21
C ASN A 177 -2.19 1.58 0.84
N MET A 178 -1.10 1.60 0.08
CA MET A 178 -1.06 2.16 -1.25
C MET A 178 -1.98 1.37 -2.20
N GLU A 179 -2.85 2.09 -2.91
CA GLU A 179 -3.63 1.51 -4.01
C GLU A 179 -2.76 1.48 -5.27
N PHE A 180 -2.70 0.31 -5.90
CA PHE A 180 -2.04 0.19 -7.19
C PHE A 180 -2.96 0.75 -8.27
N LYS A 181 -2.38 1.53 -9.20
CA LYS A 181 -3.13 1.96 -10.38
C LYS A 181 -3.68 0.71 -11.09
N PRO A 182 -4.99 0.63 -11.39
CA PRO A 182 -5.57 -0.55 -12.00
C PRO A 182 -4.94 -0.86 -13.37
N GLU A 183 -4.36 0.14 -14.03
CA GLU A 183 -3.56 0.00 -15.24
C GLU A 183 -2.32 -0.90 -15.05
N TRP A 184 -1.67 -0.85 -13.89
CA TRP A 184 -0.47 -1.65 -13.57
C TRP A 184 -0.81 -3.13 -13.36
N LEU A 185 -2.04 -3.43 -12.95
CA LEU A 185 -2.47 -4.81 -12.68
C LEU A 185 -3.07 -5.51 -13.92
N LYS A 186 -3.46 -4.75 -14.95
CA LYS A 186 -4.22 -5.27 -16.09
C LYS A 186 -3.40 -5.89 -17.20
N ARG A 187 -2.10 -5.57 -17.28
CA ARG A 187 -1.25 -6.00 -18.39
C ARG A 187 -0.04 -6.76 -17.87
N ASP A 188 0.04 -8.02 -18.27
CA ASP A 188 1.29 -8.77 -18.25
C ASP A 188 1.92 -8.65 -19.64
N ASN A 189 2.95 -7.82 -19.75
CA ASN A 189 3.65 -7.53 -21.00
C ASN A 189 5.02 -8.20 -21.09
N ILE A 190 5.42 -8.97 -20.07
CA ILE A 190 6.73 -9.62 -20.03
C ILE A 190 6.59 -11.04 -20.57
N GLN A 191 7.26 -11.32 -21.68
CA GLN A 191 7.19 -12.63 -22.31
C GLN A 191 7.89 -13.68 -21.44
N ARG A 192 7.28 -14.87 -21.33
CA ARG A 192 7.90 -16.05 -20.70
C ARG A 192 8.49 -16.97 -21.77
N ARG A 193 9.74 -17.39 -21.61
CA ARG A 193 10.44 -18.27 -22.55
C ARG A 193 11.15 -19.39 -21.79
N ARG A 194 11.06 -20.61 -22.31
CA ARG A 194 11.79 -21.78 -21.81
C ARG A 194 12.73 -22.30 -22.89
N GLY A 195 13.97 -22.63 -22.51
CA GLY A 195 14.94 -23.26 -23.43
C GLY A 195 15.36 -22.40 -24.63
N ILE A 196 15.43 -21.07 -24.45
CA ILE A 196 15.93 -20.14 -25.48
C ILE A 196 17.46 -20.29 -25.63
N SER A 197 17.98 -20.18 -26.86
CA SER A 197 19.43 -20.13 -27.07
C SER A 197 20.00 -18.75 -26.67
N VAL A 198 21.31 -18.67 -26.48
CA VAL A 198 21.97 -17.41 -26.13
C VAL A 198 21.82 -16.39 -27.26
N GLU A 199 21.99 -16.83 -28.50
CA GLU A 199 21.88 -15.99 -29.70
C GLU A 199 20.45 -15.48 -29.92
N GLU A 200 19.45 -16.33 -29.65
CA GLU A 200 18.04 -15.95 -29.70
C GLU A 200 17.70 -14.97 -28.56
N PHE A 201 18.25 -15.16 -27.37
CA PHE A 201 18.11 -14.20 -26.26
C PHE A 201 18.71 -12.83 -26.61
N ILE A 202 19.93 -12.81 -27.14
CA ILE A 202 20.64 -11.58 -27.51
C ILE A 202 19.83 -10.79 -28.54
N SER A 203 19.47 -11.43 -29.66
CA SER A 203 18.81 -10.75 -30.79
C SER A 203 17.38 -10.31 -30.47
N CYS A 204 16.63 -11.07 -29.67
CA CYS A 204 15.21 -10.80 -29.42
C CYS A 204 14.94 -10.01 -28.13
N PHE A 205 15.86 -9.99 -27.17
CA PHE A 205 15.64 -9.38 -25.85
C PHE A 205 16.78 -8.46 -25.39
N GLU A 206 18.04 -8.88 -25.45
CA GLU A 206 19.17 -8.08 -24.95
C GLU A 206 19.44 -6.84 -25.81
N GLU A 207 19.69 -7.02 -27.11
CA GLU A 207 19.91 -5.93 -28.06
C GLU A 207 18.73 -4.93 -28.13
N PRO A 208 17.46 -5.38 -28.22
CA PRO A 208 16.33 -4.48 -28.21
C PRO A 208 15.96 -3.97 -26.80
N ASN A 209 16.69 -4.35 -25.74
CA ASN A 209 16.45 -3.99 -24.34
C ASN A 209 15.00 -4.27 -23.88
N LYS A 210 14.51 -5.49 -24.17
CA LYS A 210 13.17 -5.94 -23.80
C LYS A 210 13.22 -6.93 -22.64
N PRO A 211 12.38 -6.77 -21.60
CA PRO A 211 12.34 -7.70 -20.49
C PRO A 211 11.78 -9.06 -20.93
N VAL A 212 12.33 -10.14 -20.37
CA VAL A 212 11.87 -11.52 -20.56
C VAL A 212 11.99 -12.31 -19.26
N LEU A 213 11.02 -13.18 -19.00
CA LEU A 213 11.03 -14.14 -17.91
C LEU A 213 11.52 -15.48 -18.45
N LEU A 214 12.67 -15.95 -17.95
CA LEU A 214 13.22 -17.24 -18.33
C LEU A 214 12.71 -18.35 -17.41
N GLU A 215 12.02 -19.32 -17.97
CA GLU A 215 11.48 -20.47 -17.27
C GLU A 215 12.39 -21.69 -17.38
N GLY A 216 12.36 -22.56 -16.37
CA GLY A 216 13.08 -23.83 -16.36
C GLY A 216 14.60 -23.74 -16.22
N CYS A 217 15.16 -22.54 -16.05
CA CYS A 217 16.60 -22.35 -15.87
C CYS A 217 17.13 -22.93 -14.55
N ILE A 218 16.26 -23.04 -13.54
CA ILE A 218 16.65 -23.47 -12.19
C ILE A 218 16.27 -24.93 -11.90
N ASP A 219 15.55 -25.62 -12.77
CA ASP A 219 15.00 -26.96 -12.50
C ASP A 219 16.09 -27.99 -12.16
N THR A 220 17.26 -27.85 -12.77
CA THR A 220 18.41 -28.76 -12.61
C THR A 220 19.43 -28.25 -11.60
N TRP A 221 19.23 -27.08 -11.00
CA TRP A 221 20.22 -26.49 -10.12
C TRP A 221 20.46 -27.36 -8.88
N PRO A 222 21.72 -27.78 -8.61
CA PRO A 222 22.06 -28.54 -7.41
C PRO A 222 21.66 -27.80 -6.13
N ALA A 223 21.61 -26.47 -6.17
CA ALA A 223 21.17 -25.61 -5.08
C ALA A 223 19.77 -25.97 -4.56
N LEU A 224 18.83 -26.37 -5.43
CA LEU A 224 17.48 -26.76 -5.01
C LEU A 224 17.45 -27.97 -4.06
N LYS A 225 18.48 -28.83 -4.12
CA LYS A 225 18.59 -30.03 -3.28
C LYS A 225 19.65 -29.89 -2.17
N LYS A 226 20.76 -29.21 -2.48
CA LYS A 226 21.92 -29.11 -1.60
C LYS A 226 21.83 -27.96 -0.61
N TRP A 227 21.22 -26.84 -0.98
CA TRP A 227 21.20 -25.65 -0.14
C TRP A 227 20.05 -25.74 0.86
N THR A 228 20.27 -26.50 1.91
CA THR A 228 19.47 -26.44 3.14
C THR A 228 20.10 -25.46 4.13
N HIS A 229 19.33 -24.97 5.11
CA HIS A 229 19.81 -24.01 6.11
C HIS A 229 21.13 -24.46 6.80
N GLY A 230 21.28 -25.76 7.04
CA GLY A 230 22.50 -26.35 7.61
C GLY A 230 23.69 -26.52 6.63
N TYR A 231 23.46 -26.40 5.32
CA TYR A 231 24.53 -26.45 4.31
C TYR A 231 25.28 -25.12 4.20
N GLN A 232 24.59 -23.99 4.39
CA GLN A 232 25.18 -22.65 4.27
C GLN A 232 25.94 -22.19 5.52
N THR A 233 25.80 -22.90 6.64
CA THR A 233 26.43 -22.59 7.94
C THR A 233 27.69 -23.43 8.23
N ARG A 234 28.21 -24.15 7.23
CA ARG A 234 29.52 -24.84 7.26
C ARG A 234 30.50 -24.19 6.30
#